data_AF-A0ABD5SWJ9-F1
#
_entry.id   AF-A0ABD5SWJ9-F1
#
_cell.length_a   1.000
_cell.length_b   1.000
_cell.length_c   1.000
_cell.angle_alpha   90.00
_cell.angle_beta   90.00
_cell.angle_gamma   90.00
#
_symmetry.space_group_name_H-M   'P 1'
#
loop_
_entity.id
_entity.type
_entity.pdbx_description
1 polymer ?
#
loop_
_entity_poly.entity_id
_entity_poly.type
_entity_poly.pdbx_seq_one_letter_code
_entity_poly.pdbx_strand_id
1 'polypeptide(L)' 'MPYQFQCPRDRCSFELRCDADHEAARLARAHARVAHRDRIPPADLDRWLERIEAA' A
#
# COMPACT_ATOMS: atom_id res chain seq x y z
N MET A 1 7.18 3.69 -10.73
CA MET A 1 7.52 4.49 -9.52
C MET A 1 7.54 3.61 -8.27
N PRO A 2 8.46 3.84 -7.31
CA PRO A 2 8.49 3.11 -6.05
C PRO A 2 7.58 3.72 -4.98
N TYR A 3 6.92 2.87 -4.20
CA TYR A 3 6.09 3.24 -3.06
C TYR A 3 6.45 2.37 -1.86
N GLN A 4 6.47 2.93 -0.66
CA GLN A 4 6.51 2.17 0.58
C GLN A 4 5.08 1.97 1.08
N PHE A 5 4.69 0.71 1.30
CA PHE A 5 3.44 0.39 1.97
C PHE A 5 3.71 -0.18 3.36
N GLN A 6 3.03 0.34 4.38
CA GLN A 6 3.03 -0.15 5.75
C GLN A 6 1.64 -0.65 6.10
N CYS A 7 1.42 -1.95 6.00
CA CYS A 7 0.14 -2.55 6.34
C CYS A 7 -0.15 -2.34 7.83
N PRO A 8 -1.39 -1.98 8.22
CA PRO A 8 -1.77 -1.85 9.62
C PRO A 8 -1.76 -3.17 10.40
N ARG A 9 -1.42 -4.30 9.76
CA ARG A 9 -1.35 -5.64 10.37
C ARG A 9 0.08 -6.16 10.44
N ASP A 10 0.40 -6.76 11.58
CA ASP A 10 1.51 -7.69 11.80
C ASP A 10 2.87 -7.30 11.20
N ARG A 11 3.35 -6.09 11.50
CA ARG A 11 4.67 -5.59 11.04
C ARG A 11 4.90 -5.85 9.53
N CYS A 12 3.82 -5.86 8.74
CA CYS A 12 3.89 -6.17 7.32
C CYS A 12 4.15 -4.88 6.56
N SER A 13 5.36 -4.72 6.06
CA SER A 13 5.78 -3.55 5.28
C SER A 13 6.55 -4.03 4.05
N PHE A 14 6.23 -3.48 2.89
CA PHE A 14 6.89 -3.85 1.63
C PHE A 14 6.86 -2.70 0.62
N GLU A 15 7.78 -2.77 -0.33
CA GLU A 15 7.86 -1.83 -1.45
C GLU A 15 6.93 -2.28 -2.59
N LEU A 16 6.20 -1.34 -3.17
CA LEU A 16 5.40 -1.52 -4.37
C LEU A 16 6.08 -0.82 -5.55
N ARG A 17 6.25 -1.55 -6.65
CA ARG A 17 6.75 -1.02 -7.93
C ARG A 17 5.59 -0.96 -8.91
N CYS A 18 5.09 0.24 -9.20
CA CYS A 18 3.96 0.44 -10.10
C CYS A 18 3.99 1.83 -10.73
N ASP A 19 3.26 2.05 -11.81
CA ASP A 19 3.44 3.25 -12.64
C ASP A 19 2.53 4.41 -12.24
N ALA A 20 1.53 4.16 -11.38
CA ALA A 20 0.57 5.18 -10.96
C ALA A 20 0.05 4.98 -9.52
N ASP A 21 -0.39 6.07 -8.89
CA ASP A 21 -0.93 6.07 -7.52
C ASP A 21 -2.13 5.13 -7.35
N HIS A 22 -3.05 5.16 -8.31
CA HIS A 22 -4.25 4.32 -8.24
C HIS A 22 -3.92 2.82 -8.31
N GLU A 23 -2.82 2.46 -8.97
CA GLU A 23 -2.32 1.10 -9.04
C GLU A 23 -1.67 0.69 -7.71
N ALA A 24 -0.83 1.56 -7.13
CA ALA A 24 -0.27 1.38 -5.80
C ALA A 24 -1.37 1.14 -4.76
N ALA A 25 -2.41 1.98 -4.78
CA ALA A 25 -3.59 1.88 -3.92
C ALA A 25 -4.35 0.56 -4.10
N ARG A 26 -4.53 0.12 -5.35
CA ARG A 26 -5.18 -1.15 -5.68
C ARG A 26 -4.40 -2.34 -5.14
N LEU A 27 -3.07 -2.33 -5.31
CA LEU A 27 -2.19 -3.41 -4.85
C LEU A 27 -2.15 -3.52 -3.32
N ALA A 28 -2.00 -2.38 -2.62
CA ALA A 28 -2.04 -2.33 -1.16
C ALA A 28 -3.36 -2.92 -0.60
N ARG A 29 -4.51 -2.52 -1.17
CA ARG A 29 -5.82 -3.06 -0.77
C ARG A 29 -5.99 -4.53 -1.10
N ALA A 30 -5.48 -4.97 -2.27
CA ALA A 30 -5.51 -6.37 -2.66
C ALA A 30 -4.71 -7.23 -1.69
N HIS A 31 -3.52 -6.77 -1.29
CA HIS A 31 -2.70 -7.42 -0.29
C HIS A 31 -3.45 -7.57 1.04
N ALA A 32 -3.99 -6.48 1.61
CA ALA A 32 -4.71 -6.55 2.88
C ALA A 32 -5.88 -7.54 2.85
N ARG A 33 -6.61 -7.58 1.73
CA ARG A 33 -7.72 -8.51 1.52
C ARG A 33 -7.27 -9.97 1.43
N VAL A 34 -6.17 -10.24 0.72
CA VAL A 34 -5.73 -11.62 0.43
C VAL A 34 -4.89 -12.18 1.58
N ALA A 35 -3.92 -11.42 2.07
CA ALA A 35 -2.97 -11.86 3.09
C ALA A 35 -3.56 -11.81 4.51
N HIS A 36 -4.40 -10.80 4.81
CA HIS A 36 -4.87 -10.56 6.17
C HIS A 36 -6.39 -10.68 6.33
N ARG A 37 -7.12 -10.97 5.25
CA ARG A 37 -8.61 -10.95 5.21
C ARG A 37 -9.20 -9.64 5.73
N ASP A 38 -8.45 -8.54 5.59
CA ASP A 38 -8.80 -7.23 6.10
C ASP A 38 -9.18 -6.29 4.96
N ARG A 39 -9.81 -5.16 5.29
CA ARG A 39 -10.17 -4.11 4.34
C ARG A 39 -9.60 -2.78 4.83
N ILE A 40 -8.79 -2.16 3.99
CA ILE A 40 -8.30 -0.80 4.19
C ILE A 40 -9.31 0.17 3.55
N PRO A 41 -9.95 1.06 4.32
CA PRO A 41 -10.78 2.12 3.78
C PRO A 41 -9.95 3.06 2.90
N PRO A 42 -10.50 3.61 1.80
CA PRO A 42 -9.77 4.57 0.96
C PRO A 42 -9.21 5.76 1.75
N ALA A 43 -9.96 6.27 2.73
CA ALA A 43 -9.56 7.40 3.57
C ALA A 43 -8.33 7.11 4.45
N ASP A 44 -8.06 5.85 4.76
CA ASP A 44 -6.91 5.45 5.57
C ASP A 44 -5.71 5.04 4.72
N LEU A 45 -5.89 4.89 3.40
CA LEU A 45 -4.87 4.30 2.54
C LEU A 45 -3.63 5.18 2.40
N ASP A 46 -3.83 6.49 2.24
CA ASP A 46 -2.74 7.47 2.11
C ASP A 46 -1.86 7.54 3.36
N ARG A 47 -2.42 7.18 4.53
CA ARG A 47 -1.66 7.10 5.79
C ARG A 47 -0.63 5.96 5.78
N TRP A 48 -0.90 4.91 5.02
CA TRP A 48 -0.14 3.67 5.01
C TRP A 48 0.66 3.47 3.72
N LEU A 49 0.45 4.32 2.72
CA LEU A 49 1.06 4.23 1.40
C LEU A 49 1.79 5.54 1.08
N GLU A 50 3.12 5.47 1.05
CA GLU A 50 3.98 6.61 0.80
C GLU A 50 4.67 6.45 -0.56
N ARG A 51 4.66 7.50 -1.38
CA ARG A 51 5.43 7.53 -2.62
C ARG A 51 6.89 7.84 -2.30
N ILE A 52 7.80 7.03 -2.82
CA ILE A 52 9.24 7.30 -2.68
C ILE A 52 9.65 8.15 -3.88
N GLU A 53 9.86 9.44 -3.66
CA GLU A 53 10.46 10.32 -4.67
C GLU A 53 11.97 10.05 -4.73
N ALA A 54 12.48 9.75 -5.91
CA ALA A 54 13.92 9.66 -6.12
C ALA A 54 14.50 11.08 -6.12
N ALA A 55 15.47 11.33 -5.24
CA ALA A 55 16.19 12.60 -5.09
C ALA A 55 17.04 12.96 -6.33
#